data_AF-A0A2G8HYN4-F1
#
_entry.id   AF-A0A2G8HYN4-F1
#
_cell.length_a   1.000
_cell.length_b   1.000
_cell.length_c   1.000
_cell.angle_alpha   90.00
_cell.angle_beta   90.00
_cell.angle_gamma   90.00
#
_symmetry.space_group_name_H-M   'P 1'
#
loop_
_entity.id
_entity.type
_entity.pdbx_description
1 polymer ?
#
loop_
_entity_poly.entity_id
_entity_poly.type
_entity_poly.pdbx_seq_one_letter_code
_entity_poly.pdbx_strand_id
1 'polypeptide(L)'
;MSRIFHHDNILVLSMNEQAQTRLSYELSSNDCEVRQVYNLTELEEVVGESPTLCLVIYLDSLSPALFDTDLYKEFADQFFLIVIDDLGEDLPREQLEEIPFTTIINKEDEASLYDIGAFIDEFYGEEEAA
;
A
#
# COMPACT_ATOMS: atom_id res chain seq x y z
N MET A 1 9.95 -0.12 26.66
CA MET A 1 9.97 1.32 26.38
C MET A 1 8.68 1.64 25.66
N SER A 2 7.84 2.54 26.18
CA SER A 2 6.60 2.96 25.50
C SER A 2 6.96 3.67 24.19
N ARG A 3 6.78 2.98 23.06
CA ARG A 3 6.73 3.64 21.75
C ARG A 3 5.39 4.36 21.70
N ILE A 4 5.50 5.66 21.87
CA ILE A 4 4.46 6.66 21.66
C ILE A 4 3.89 6.41 20.26
N PHE A 5 2.56 6.32 20.14
CA PHE A 5 1.81 6.18 18.90
C PHE A 5 2.47 7.00 17.79
N HIS A 6 3.11 6.32 16.83
CA HIS A 6 3.36 6.94 15.54
C HIS A 6 2.00 7.01 14.86
N HIS A 7 1.60 8.19 14.41
CA HIS A 7 0.52 8.28 13.43
C HIS A 7 0.93 7.38 12.27
N ASP A 8 0.19 6.31 12.05
CA ASP A 8 0.46 5.36 10.99
C ASP A 8 0.26 6.08 9.66
N ASN A 9 1.37 6.50 9.05
CA ASN A 9 1.34 7.17 7.76
C ASN A 9 1.12 6.11 6.69
N ILE A 10 0.08 6.30 5.89
CA ILE A 10 -0.24 5.44 4.77
C ILE A 10 -0.04 6.24 3.49
N LEU A 11 0.78 5.72 2.60
CA LEU A 11 0.94 6.28 1.25
C LEU A 11 -0.02 5.57 0.32
N VAL A 12 -0.79 6.32 -0.47
CA VAL A 12 -1.65 5.77 -1.52
C VAL A 12 -1.10 6.21 -2.87
N LEU A 13 -0.59 5.26 -3.65
CA LEU A 13 -0.09 5.47 -5.01
C LEU A 13 -1.16 5.10 -6.03
N SER A 14 -1.64 6.09 -6.78
CA SER A 14 -2.54 5.90 -7.91
C SER A 14 -2.68 7.18 -8.74
N MET A 15 -2.70 7.03 -10.07
CA MET A 15 -3.06 8.10 -11.00
C MET A 15 -4.58 8.28 -11.13
N ASN A 16 -5.37 7.36 -10.54
CA ASN A 16 -6.82 7.42 -10.56
C ASN A 16 -7.35 8.25 -9.39
N GLU A 17 -7.75 9.50 -9.68
CA GLU A 17 -8.26 10.43 -8.66
C GLU A 17 -9.46 9.89 -7.87
N GLN A 18 -10.31 9.07 -8.49
CA GLN A 18 -11.46 8.47 -7.81
C GLN A 18 -11.02 7.39 -6.84
N ALA A 19 -10.07 6.54 -7.23
CA ALA A 19 -9.49 5.53 -6.35
C ALA A 19 -8.75 6.20 -5.18
N GLN A 20 -7.92 7.21 -5.45
CA GLN A 20 -7.23 8.03 -4.45
C GLN A 20 -8.18 8.58 -3.39
N THR A 21 -9.21 9.29 -3.83
CA THR A 21 -10.16 9.95 -2.93
C THR A 21 -10.88 8.95 -2.05
N ARG A 22 -11.33 7.83 -2.63
CA ARG A 22 -12.04 6.78 -1.91
C ARG A 22 -11.13 6.08 -0.90
N LEU A 23 -9.98 5.58 -1.34
CA LEU A 23 -9.01 4.91 -0.47
C LEU A 23 -8.58 5.82 0.68
N SER A 24 -8.30 7.08 0.40
CA SER A 24 -7.91 8.04 1.44
C SER A 24 -9.02 8.31 2.44
N TYR A 25 -10.26 8.41 1.98
CA TYR A 25 -11.41 8.60 2.87
C TYR A 25 -11.60 7.41 3.81
N GLU A 26 -11.57 6.18 3.28
CA GLU A 26 -11.78 4.97 4.08
C GLU A 26 -10.60 4.72 5.03
N LEU A 27 -9.35 4.86 4.55
CA LEU A 27 -8.15 4.65 5.36
C LEU A 27 -7.97 5.72 6.45
N SER A 28 -8.30 6.99 6.16
CA SER A 28 -8.21 8.07 7.16
C SER A 28 -9.23 7.95 8.29
N SER A 29 -10.27 7.13 8.12
CA SER A 29 -11.28 6.90 9.15
C SER A 29 -10.75 6.08 10.35
N ASN A 30 -9.53 5.53 10.27
CA ASN A 30 -8.90 4.71 11.31
C ASN A 30 -7.75 5.41 12.05
N ASP A 31 -7.85 6.73 12.27
CA ASP A 31 -6.81 7.55 12.92
C ASP A 31 -5.44 7.54 12.21
N CYS A 32 -5.39 7.06 10.96
CA CYS A 32 -4.21 7.03 10.10
C CYS A 32 -4.06 8.35 9.32
N GLU A 33 -2.82 8.79 9.12
CA GLU A 33 -2.53 9.92 8.23
C GLU A 33 -2.32 9.38 6.82
N VAL A 34 -3.25 9.65 5.91
CA VAL A 34 -3.15 9.19 4.53
C VAL A 34 -2.58 10.30 3.65
N ARG A 35 -1.53 9.98 2.89
CA ARG A 35 -0.98 10.86 1.86
C ARG A 35 -1.19 10.25 0.48
N GLN A 36 -1.71 11.07 -0.41
CA GLN A 36 -1.96 10.71 -1.80
C GLN A 36 -0.73 11.02 -2.63
N VAL A 37 -0.35 10.08 -3.49
CA VAL A 37 0.80 10.16 -4.39
C VAL A 37 0.35 9.75 -5.78
N TYR A 38 0.57 10.59 -6.79
CA TYR A 38 -0.03 10.38 -8.11
C TYR A 38 0.92 9.73 -9.11
N ASN A 39 2.21 9.63 -8.82
CA ASN A 39 3.18 9.00 -9.70
C ASN A 39 4.42 8.52 -8.93
N LEU A 40 5.25 7.72 -9.59
CA LEU A 40 6.45 7.15 -8.99
C LEU A 40 7.47 8.23 -8.56
N THR A 41 7.62 9.31 -9.33
CA THR A 41 8.53 10.41 -8.97
C THR A 41 8.10 11.08 -7.67
N GLU A 42 6.81 11.40 -7.50
CA GLU A 42 6.27 11.93 -6.25
C GLU A 42 6.43 10.93 -5.09
N LEU A 43 6.31 9.63 -5.38
CA LEU A 43 6.50 8.60 -4.36
C LEU A 43 7.92 8.63 -3.81
N GLU A 44 8.92 8.66 -4.68
CA GLU A 44 10.32 8.76 -4.28
C GLU A 44 10.63 10.04 -3.48
N GLU A 45 9.99 11.16 -3.80
CA GLU A 45 10.16 12.42 -3.05
C GLU A 45 9.59 12.33 -1.64
N VAL A 46 8.47 11.64 -1.46
CA VAL A 46 7.77 11.52 -0.16
C VAL A 46 8.35 10.37 0.68
N VAL A 47 8.81 9.30 0.05
CA VAL A 47 9.47 8.17 0.71
C VAL A 47 10.78 8.65 1.34
N GLY A 48 10.78 8.79 2.66
CA GLY A 48 11.91 9.29 3.44
C GLY A 48 11.66 10.60 4.18
N GLU A 49 10.55 11.30 3.90
CA GLU A 49 10.16 12.48 4.71
C GLU A 49 9.67 12.09 6.10
N SER A 50 8.94 10.97 6.20
CA SER A 50 8.29 10.48 7.40
C SER A 50 8.36 8.96 7.48
N PRO A 51 8.31 8.36 8.69
CA PRO A 51 8.12 6.93 8.83
C PRO A 51 6.73 6.55 8.29
N THR A 52 6.72 5.73 7.24
CA THR A 52 5.53 5.17 6.58
C THR A 52 5.24 3.79 7.17
N LEU A 53 3.99 3.50 7.50
CA LEU A 53 3.56 2.17 7.90
C LEU A 53 3.44 1.27 6.67
N CYS A 54 2.66 1.71 5.68
CA CYS A 54 2.41 0.96 4.46
C CYS A 54 2.22 1.85 3.24
N LEU A 55 2.48 1.26 2.07
CA LEU A 55 2.22 1.81 0.75
C LEU A 55 1.14 0.97 0.08
N VAL A 56 0.01 1.61 -0.20
CA VAL A 56 -1.11 1.04 -0.94
C VAL A 56 -1.01 1.49 -2.40
N ILE A 57 -0.88 0.55 -3.31
CA ILE A 57 -0.68 0.78 -4.74
C ILE A 57 -1.94 0.31 -5.46
N TYR A 58 -2.65 1.21 -6.12
CA TYR A 58 -3.80 0.85 -6.94
C TYR A 58 -3.39 0.78 -8.41
N LEU A 59 -3.29 -0.44 -8.94
CA LEU A 59 -2.93 -0.70 -10.33
C LEU A 59 -4.19 -0.86 -11.17
N ASP A 60 -4.40 0.06 -12.11
CA ASP A 60 -5.47 -0.02 -13.09
C ASP A 60 -4.96 0.04 -14.53
N SER A 61 -5.82 -0.38 -15.46
CA SER A 61 -5.53 -0.39 -16.90
C SER A 61 -5.35 1.00 -17.50
N LEU A 62 -5.75 2.06 -16.78
CA LEU A 62 -5.58 3.45 -17.22
C LEU A 62 -4.18 3.98 -16.93
N SER A 63 -3.46 3.34 -16.00
CA SER A 63 -2.23 3.87 -15.40
C SER A 63 -1.09 2.84 -15.39
N PRO A 64 -0.74 2.22 -16.54
CA PRO A 64 0.29 1.18 -16.58
C PRO A 64 1.68 1.68 -16.18
N ALA A 65 1.91 3.00 -16.25
CA ALA A 65 3.17 3.64 -15.87
C ALA A 65 3.50 3.52 -14.38
N LEU A 66 2.53 3.12 -13.54
CA LEU A 66 2.79 2.86 -12.14
C LEU A 66 3.48 1.52 -11.91
N PHE A 67 3.37 0.56 -12.82
CA PHE A 67 3.96 -0.77 -12.63
C PHE A 67 5.49 -0.74 -12.72
N ASP A 68 6.16 -0.72 -11.57
CA ASP A 68 7.62 -0.75 -11.46
C ASP A 68 8.06 -1.70 -10.32
N THR A 69 8.43 -2.92 -10.68
CA THR A 69 8.80 -3.95 -9.71
C THR A 69 10.16 -3.73 -9.06
N ASP A 70 11.07 -3.02 -9.73
CA ASP A 70 12.39 -2.72 -9.17
C ASP A 70 12.24 -1.73 -8.01
N LEU A 71 11.46 -0.67 -8.22
CA LEU A 71 11.17 0.34 -7.21
C LEU A 71 10.34 -0.23 -6.04
N TYR A 72 9.38 -1.11 -6.31
CA TYR A 72 8.63 -1.80 -5.26
C TYR A 72 9.54 -2.67 -4.39
N LYS A 73 10.51 -3.37 -4.98
CA LYS A 73 11.50 -4.16 -4.22
C LYS A 73 12.35 -3.28 -3.30
N GLU A 74 12.73 -2.09 -3.74
CA GLU A 74 13.49 -1.14 -2.91
C GLU A 74 12.66 -0.61 -1.72
N PHE A 75 11.35 -0.49 -1.87
CA PHE A 75 10.45 0.00 -0.83
C PHE A 75 9.95 -1.09 0.13
N ALA A 76 9.91 -2.33 -0.32
CA ALA A 76 9.53 -3.49 0.46
C ALA A 76 10.38 -3.70 1.72
N ASP A 77 11.65 -3.25 1.69
CA ASP A 77 12.55 -3.31 2.82
C ASP A 77 12.26 -2.25 3.90
N GLN A 78 11.42 -1.24 3.60
CA GLN A 78 11.19 -0.08 4.45
C GLN A 78 9.80 -0.08 5.09
N PHE A 79 8.78 -0.54 4.37
CA PHE A 79 7.38 -0.56 4.83
C PHE A 79 6.56 -1.62 4.08
N PHE A 80 5.37 -1.92 4.59
CA PHE A 80 4.49 -2.92 3.98
C PHE A 80 3.96 -2.44 2.63
N LEU A 81 3.95 -3.34 1.65
CA LEU A 81 3.39 -3.09 0.32
C LEU A 81 2.06 -3.80 0.17
N ILE A 82 1.06 -3.06 -0.29
CA ILE A 82 -0.28 -3.59 -0.56
C ILE A 82 -0.65 -3.20 -1.98
N VAL A 83 -0.79 -4.17 -2.87
CA VAL A 83 -1.16 -3.94 -4.26
C VAL A 83 -2.62 -4.30 -4.45
N ILE A 84 -3.42 -3.33 -4.90
CA ILE A 84 -4.80 -3.53 -5.30
C ILE A 84 -4.81 -3.73 -6.82
N ASP A 85 -5.22 -4.92 -7.23
CA ASP A 85 -5.31 -5.36 -8.61
C ASP A 85 -6.69 -5.03 -9.22
N ASP A 86 -6.72 -4.04 -10.12
CA ASP A 86 -7.82 -3.75 -11.07
C ASP A 86 -7.43 -4.07 -12.52
N LEU A 87 -6.29 -4.74 -12.73
CA LEU A 87 -5.80 -5.20 -14.03
C LEU A 87 -6.32 -6.62 -14.34
N GLY A 88 -6.52 -7.45 -13.32
CA GLY A 88 -7.04 -8.81 -13.46
C GLY A 88 -6.03 -9.74 -14.14
N GLU A 89 -6.40 -10.35 -15.27
CA GLU A 89 -5.52 -11.30 -16.00
C GLU A 89 -4.25 -10.64 -16.57
N ASP A 90 -4.25 -9.31 -16.71
CA ASP A 90 -3.10 -8.55 -17.21
C ASP A 90 -2.05 -8.25 -16.12
N LEU A 91 -2.33 -8.54 -14.85
CA LEU A 91 -1.37 -8.33 -13.77
C LEU A 91 -0.31 -9.45 -13.77
N PRO A 92 1.00 -9.14 -13.90
CA PRO A 92 2.06 -10.12 -13.75
C PRO A 92 2.28 -10.46 -12.26
N ARG A 93 1.32 -11.15 -11.64
CA ARG A 93 1.32 -11.52 -10.21
C ARG A 93 2.61 -12.20 -9.75
N GLU A 94 3.15 -13.12 -10.56
CA GLU A 94 4.38 -13.85 -10.22
C GLU A 94 5.54 -12.91 -9.87
N GLN A 95 5.67 -11.77 -10.55
CA GLN A 95 6.75 -10.81 -10.27
C GLN A 95 6.54 -10.01 -8.99
N LEU A 96 5.28 -9.79 -8.60
CA LEU A 96 4.90 -9.06 -7.40
C LEU A 96 4.97 -9.96 -6.15
N GLU A 97 4.63 -11.25 -6.30
CA GLU A 97 4.74 -12.24 -5.22
C GLU A 97 6.20 -12.53 -4.82
N GLU A 98 7.16 -12.25 -5.71
CA GLU A 98 8.60 -12.31 -5.38
C GLU A 98 9.06 -11.18 -4.44
N ILE A 99 8.26 -10.13 -4.28
CA ILE A 99 8.62 -8.96 -3.48
C ILE A 99 8.31 -9.25 -2.00
N PRO A 100 9.27 -9.07 -1.08
CA PRO A 100 9.04 -9.32 0.34
C PRO A 100 7.97 -8.36 0.90
N PHE A 101 7.29 -8.77 1.97
CA PHE A 101 6.29 -7.95 2.68
C PHE A 101 5.22 -7.31 1.78
N THR A 102 4.91 -7.98 0.67
CA THR A 102 3.96 -7.51 -0.35
C THR A 102 2.72 -8.39 -0.34
N THR A 103 1.56 -7.77 -0.20
CA THR A 103 0.27 -8.44 -0.27
C THR A 103 -0.48 -7.93 -1.50
N ILE A 104 -0.95 -8.86 -2.34
CA ILE A 104 -1.74 -8.53 -3.54
C ILE A 104 -3.19 -8.90 -3.26
N ILE A 105 -4.10 -7.93 -3.37
CA ILE A 105 -5.54 -8.15 -3.26
C ILE A 105 -6.23 -7.75 -4.55
N ASN A 106 -7.34 -8.40 -4.86
CA ASN A 106 -8.18 -7.96 -5.96
C ASN A 106 -8.97 -6.73 -5.53
N LYS A 107 -9.33 -5.87 -6.48
CA LYS A 107 -10.24 -4.74 -6.24
C LYS A 107 -11.57 -5.14 -5.58
N GLU A 108 -12.09 -6.33 -5.89
CA GLU A 108 -13.33 -6.83 -5.27
C GLU A 108 -13.19 -7.02 -3.75
N ASP A 109 -11.97 -7.30 -3.28
CA ASP A 109 -11.63 -7.54 -1.88
C ASP A 109 -11.07 -6.28 -1.19
N GLU A 110 -11.03 -5.14 -1.87
CA GLU A 110 -10.39 -3.91 -1.36
C GLU A 110 -10.98 -3.43 -0.03
N ALA A 111 -12.25 -3.71 0.23
CA ALA A 111 -12.91 -3.37 1.49
C ALA A 111 -12.24 -4.00 2.73
N SER A 112 -11.43 -5.05 2.55
CA SER A 112 -10.61 -5.62 3.62
C SER A 112 -9.54 -4.66 4.13
N LEU A 113 -9.06 -3.73 3.30
CA LEU A 113 -8.08 -2.71 3.69
C LEU A 113 -8.65 -1.57 4.51
N TYR A 114 -9.98 -1.45 4.58
CA TYR A 114 -10.62 -0.36 5.31
C TYR A 114 -10.40 -0.50 6.82
N ASP A 115 -10.00 -1.68 7.31
CA ASP A 115 -9.42 -1.86 8.64
C ASP A 115 -7.95 -2.28 8.46
N ILE A 116 -7.11 -1.31 8.10
CA ILE A 116 -5.70 -1.55 7.76
C ILE A 116 -4.90 -2.16 8.91
N GLY A 117 -5.26 -1.83 10.16
CA GLY A 117 -4.63 -2.39 11.36
C GLY A 117 -4.94 -3.88 11.48
N ALA A 118 -6.24 -4.25 11.44
CA ALA A 118 -6.64 -5.65 11.47
C ALA A 118 -6.10 -6.43 10.27
N PHE A 119 -6.03 -5.81 9.09
CA PHE A 119 -5.46 -6.41 7.89
C PHE A 119 -3.98 -6.74 8.09
N ILE A 120 -3.15 -5.77 8.49
CA ILE A 120 -1.71 -6.02 8.69
C ILE A 120 -1.50 -7.05 9.80
N ASP A 121 -2.28 -6.99 10.89
CA ASP A 121 -2.22 -7.97 11.98
C ASP A 121 -2.64 -9.39 11.55
N GLU A 122 -3.61 -9.54 10.64
CA GLU A 122 -4.00 -10.86 10.11
C GLU A 122 -2.89 -11.49 9.28
N PHE A 123 -2.20 -10.69 8.45
CA PHE A 123 -1.16 -11.20 7.57
C PHE A 123 0.21 -11.34 8.26
N TYR A 124 0.49 -10.54 9.29
CA TYR A 124 1.84 -10.45 9.89
C TYR A 124 1.86 -10.45 11.43
N GLY A 125 0.71 -10.38 12.11
CA GLY A 125 0.62 -10.34 13.57
C GLY A 125 0.69 -11.70 14.27
N GLU A 126 0.48 -12.82 13.56
CA GLU A 126 0.52 -14.17 14.18
C GLU A 126 1.93 -14.79 14.32
N GLU A 127 3.02 -14.09 13.98
CA GLU A 127 4.39 -14.63 14.16
C GLU A 127 5.16 -14.16 15.42
N GLU A 128 4.62 -13.28 16.27
CA GLU A 128 5.33 -12.84 17.51
C GLU A 128 4.79 -13.44 18.84
N ALA A 129 4.02 -14.52 18.81
CA ALA A 129 3.46 -15.14 20.03
C ALA A 129 3.80 -16.64 20.25
N ALA A 130 4.93 -17.14 19.71
CA ALA A 130 5.42 -18.51 19.94
C ALA A 130 6.81 -18.56 20.61
#